data_AF-A0A3P3WA70-F1
#
_entry.id   AF-A0A3P3WA70-F1
#
_cell.length_a   1.000
_cell.length_b   1.000
_cell.length_c   1.000
_cell.angle_alpha   90.00
_cell.angle_beta   90.00
_cell.angle_gamma   90.00
#
_symmetry.space_group_name_H-M   'P 1'
#
loop_
_entity.id
_entity.type
_entity.pdbx_description
1 polymer ?
#
loop_
_entity_poly.entity_id
_entity_poly.type
_entity_poly.pdbx_seq_one_letter_code
_entity_poly.pdbx_strand_id
1 'polypeptide(L)'
;MKKILNLILVQGIISLISGILLSKMSLVGKIGISVVYTEYTILKTWWKAALLVFFIQLILIAVLYVTKRFMIYKTFVIVNLVIVILGLLGLFFTYIDFTTTSHKYMNSKFHTGGYLVWFGWFINCIYFFIFSVKPKPIESTNTTLNQGLN
;
A
#
# COMPACT_ATOMS: atom_id res chain seq x y z
N MET A 1 11.21 -3.22 -16.09
CA MET A 1 10.64 -4.32 -15.27
C MET A 1 11.47 -4.63 -14.03
N LYS A 2 12.80 -4.79 -14.13
CA LYS A 2 13.70 -5.10 -12.98
C LYS A 2 13.48 -4.23 -11.73
N LYS A 3 13.29 -2.91 -11.89
CA LYS A 3 13.06 -2.00 -10.75
C LYS A 3 11.75 -2.26 -10.00
N ILE A 4 10.68 -2.64 -10.71
CA ILE A 4 9.37 -2.92 -10.11
C ILE A 4 9.40 -4.28 -9.41
N LEU A 5 10.10 -5.26 -9.99
CA LEU A 5 10.31 -6.56 -9.35
C LEU A 5 11.00 -6.40 -7.99
N ASN A 6 12.02 -5.55 -7.89
CA ASN A 6 12.67 -5.26 -6.61
C ASN A 6 11.70 -4.65 -5.58
N LEU A 7 10.82 -3.74 -6.01
CA LEU A 7 9.79 -3.18 -5.13
C LEU A 7 8.83 -4.26 -4.64
N ILE A 8 8.35 -5.12 -5.54
CA ILE A 8 7.47 -6.24 -5.20
C ILE A 8 8.14 -7.17 -4.18
N LEU A 9 9.43 -7.47 -4.36
CA LEU A 9 10.18 -8.32 -3.44
C LEU A 9 10.31 -7.69 -2.06
N VAL A 10 10.63 -6.40 -1.99
CA VAL A 10 10.64 -5.62 -0.72
C VAL A 10 9.26 -5.66 -0.07
N GLN A 11 8.17 -5.47 -0.83
CA GLN A 11 6.82 -5.56 -0.28
C GLN A 11 6.46 -6.98 0.17
N GLY A 12 6.98 -8.01 -0.48
CA GLY A 12 6.83 -9.39 -0.05
C GLY A 12 7.44 -9.62 1.34
N ILE A 13 8.65 -9.10 1.57
CA ILE A 13 9.33 -9.18 2.87
C ILE A 13 8.55 -8.40 3.93
N ILE A 14 8.15 -7.16 3.64
CA ILE A 14 7.37 -6.32 4.57
C ILE A 14 6.05 -7.01 4.94
N SER A 15 5.35 -7.57 3.95
CA SER A 15 4.07 -8.25 4.15
C SER A 15 4.23 -9.53 4.95
N LEU A 16 5.31 -10.29 4.72
CA LEU A 16 5.64 -11.48 5.51
C LEU A 16 5.89 -11.12 6.98
N ILE A 17 6.73 -10.12 7.24
CA ILE A 17 7.02 -9.65 8.61
C ILE A 17 5.73 -9.12 9.26
N SER A 18 4.95 -8.32 8.55
CA SER A 18 3.66 -7.79 9.01
C SER A 18 2.69 -8.93 9.37
N GLY A 19 2.54 -9.94 8.51
CA GLY A 19 1.66 -11.08 8.76
C GLY A 19 2.09 -11.94 9.96
N ILE A 20 3.40 -12.17 10.13
CA ILE A 20 3.94 -12.84 11.31
C ILE A 20 3.63 -12.03 12.57
N LEU A 21 3.81 -10.71 12.54
CA LEU A 21 3.55 -9.82 13.67
C LEU A 21 2.06 -9.74 14.01
N LEU A 22 1.18 -9.62 13.02
CA LEU A 22 -0.28 -9.61 13.17
C LEU A 22 -0.81 -10.95 13.72
N SER A 23 -0.14 -12.07 13.45
CA SER A 23 -0.52 -13.36 14.04
C SER A 23 -0.19 -13.49 15.53
N LYS A 24 0.71 -12.64 16.06
CA LYS A 24 1.13 -12.64 17.47
C LYS A 24 0.19 -11.81 18.34
N MET A 25 -1.10 -12.16 18.33
CA MET A 25 -2.12 -11.58 19.21
C MET A 25 -1.95 -12.05 20.66
N SER A 26 -2.28 -11.18 21.63
CA SER A 26 -2.33 -11.52 23.06
C SER A 26 -3.42 -12.57 23.34
N LEU A 27 -3.31 -13.31 24.46
CA LEU A 27 -4.32 -14.29 24.88
C LEU A 27 -5.73 -13.67 24.97
N VAL A 28 -5.83 -12.45 25.52
CA VAL A 28 -7.07 -11.66 25.59
C VAL A 28 -7.60 -11.31 24.19
N GLY A 29 -6.73 -10.92 23.26
CA GLY A 29 -7.11 -10.65 21.87
C GLY A 29 -7.54 -11.89 21.08
N LYS A 30 -6.93 -13.06 21.35
CA LYS A 30 -7.34 -14.34 20.73
C LYS A 30 -8.72 -14.77 21.17
N ILE A 31 -9.08 -14.55 22.44
CA ILE A 31 -10.39 -14.87 23.02
C ILE A 31 -11.44 -13.87 22.50
N GLY A 32 -11.16 -12.56 22.50
CA GLY A 32 -12.08 -11.54 21.99
C GLY A 32 -12.45 -11.72 20.51
N ILE A 33 -11.48 -12.02 19.64
CA ILE A 33 -11.76 -12.29 18.22
C ILE A 33 -12.49 -13.63 18.03
N SER A 34 -12.23 -14.63 18.86
CA SER A 34 -12.88 -15.95 18.73
C SER A 34 -14.36 -15.96 19.12
N VAL A 35 -14.80 -14.98 19.91
CA VAL A 35 -16.18 -14.92 20.43
C VAL A 35 -17.04 -13.88 19.70
N VAL A 36 -16.42 -12.79 19.18
CA VAL A 36 -17.19 -11.65 18.64
C VAL A 36 -17.01 -11.45 17.13
N TYR A 37 -15.88 -11.85 16.52
CA TYR A 37 -15.61 -11.56 15.10
C TYR A 37 -14.86 -12.69 14.36
N THR A 38 -15.60 -13.69 13.89
CA THR A 38 -15.10 -14.84 13.10
C THR A 38 -14.40 -14.45 11.78
N GLU A 39 -14.59 -13.25 11.26
CA GLU A 39 -13.94 -12.81 10.01
C GLU A 39 -12.44 -12.49 10.18
N TYR A 40 -11.98 -12.16 11.39
CA TYR A 40 -10.55 -11.90 11.67
C TYR A 40 -9.74 -13.18 11.92
N THR A 41 -10.33 -14.37 11.72
CA THR A 41 -9.60 -15.64 11.86
C THR A 41 -8.44 -15.75 10.88
N ILE A 42 -8.53 -15.06 9.74
CA ILE A 42 -7.45 -14.93 8.75
C ILE A 42 -6.19 -14.32 9.37
N LEU A 43 -6.34 -13.35 10.28
CA LEU A 43 -5.23 -12.70 10.97
C LEU A 43 -4.55 -13.60 12.02
N LYS A 44 -5.23 -14.66 12.50
CA LYS A 44 -4.60 -15.65 13.40
C LYS A 44 -3.54 -16.50 12.68
N THR A 45 -3.65 -16.63 11.36
CA THR A 45 -2.76 -17.46 10.56
C THR A 45 -1.74 -16.59 9.84
N TRP A 46 -0.47 -16.65 10.27
CA TRP A 46 0.61 -15.78 9.79
C TRP A 46 0.73 -15.74 8.27
N TRP A 47 0.61 -16.88 7.57
CA TRP A 47 0.75 -16.92 6.12
C TRP A 47 -0.46 -16.35 5.38
N LYS A 48 -1.68 -16.52 5.91
CA LYS A 48 -2.89 -15.91 5.33
C LYS A 48 -2.89 -14.40 5.52
N ALA A 49 -2.49 -13.93 6.71
CA ALA A 49 -2.30 -12.51 7.00
C ALA A 49 -1.23 -11.90 6.09
N ALA A 50 -0.07 -12.55 5.95
CA ALA A 50 0.99 -12.10 5.05
C ALA A 50 0.53 -12.01 3.60
N LEU A 51 -0.20 -13.02 3.12
CA LEU A 51 -0.72 -13.05 1.75
C LEU A 51 -1.75 -11.95 1.51
N LEU A 52 -2.64 -11.71 2.48
CA LEU A 52 -3.62 -10.62 2.41
C LEU A 52 -2.94 -9.25 2.33
N VAL A 53 -1.98 -8.98 3.22
CA VAL A 53 -1.21 -7.73 3.20
C VAL A 53 -0.47 -7.59 1.88
N PHE A 54 0.18 -8.65 1.40
CA PHE A 54 0.91 -8.64 0.14
C PHE A 54 -0.01 -8.36 -1.05
N PHE A 55 -1.20 -8.97 -1.08
CA PHE A 55 -2.18 -8.75 -2.13
C PHE A 55 -2.65 -7.28 -2.18
N ILE A 56 -2.90 -6.66 -1.03
CA ILE A 56 -3.21 -5.22 -0.95
C ILE A 56 -2.05 -4.37 -1.50
N GLN A 57 -0.80 -4.70 -1.14
CA GLN A 57 0.37 -3.99 -1.67
C GLN A 57 0.51 -4.17 -3.19
N LEU A 58 0.20 -5.35 -3.74
CA LEU A 58 0.22 -5.59 -5.18
C LEU A 58 -0.84 -4.77 -5.92
N ILE A 59 -2.06 -4.68 -5.37
CA ILE A 59 -3.12 -3.82 -5.93
C ILE A 59 -2.65 -2.37 -5.96
N LEU A 60 -2.07 -1.88 -4.86
CA LEU A 60 -1.56 -0.51 -4.78
C LEU A 60 -0.47 -0.25 -5.84
N ILE A 61 0.49 -1.16 -5.98
CA ILE A 61 1.53 -1.09 -7.01
C ILE A 61 0.90 -1.07 -8.41
N ALA A 62 -0.09 -1.92 -8.66
CA ALA A 62 -0.78 -1.99 -9.95
C ALA A 62 -1.49 -0.67 -10.28
N VAL A 63 -2.22 -0.08 -9.32
CA VAL A 63 -2.89 1.22 -9.47
C VAL A 63 -1.87 2.32 -9.77
N LEU A 64 -0.78 2.41 -9.00
CA LEU A 64 0.29 3.40 -9.23
C LEU A 64 1.02 3.19 -10.57
N TYR A 65 1.16 1.94 -11.00
CA TYR A 65 1.77 1.62 -12.29
C TYR A 65 0.88 1.97 -13.48
N VAL A 66 -0.41 1.65 -13.42
CA VAL A 66 -1.40 1.97 -14.45
C VAL A 66 -1.56 3.48 -14.59
N THR A 67 -1.75 4.20 -13.48
CA THR A 67 -1.85 5.67 -13.47
C THR A 67 -0.61 6.30 -14.09
N LYS A 68 0.59 5.85 -13.72
CA LYS A 68 1.84 6.29 -14.36
C LYS A 68 1.86 6.03 -15.87
N ARG A 69 1.37 4.87 -16.32
CA ARG A 69 1.46 4.46 -17.72
C ARG A 69 0.52 5.26 -18.63
N PHE A 70 -0.66 5.62 -18.15
CA PHE A 70 -1.72 6.21 -18.96
C PHE A 70 -1.95 7.71 -18.71
N MET A 71 -1.50 8.26 -17.57
CA MET A 71 -1.75 9.65 -17.22
C MET A 71 -0.55 10.57 -17.50
N ILE A 72 -0.87 11.85 -17.74
CA ILE A 72 0.13 12.92 -17.82
C ILE A 72 0.71 13.14 -16.41
N TYR A 73 1.97 13.59 -16.35
CA TYR A 73 2.72 13.77 -15.11
C TYR A 73 1.97 14.53 -14.00
N LYS A 74 1.34 15.67 -14.33
CA LYS A 74 0.60 16.48 -13.34
C LYS A 74 -0.53 15.67 -12.69
N THR A 75 -1.32 14.96 -13.49
CA THR A 75 -2.41 14.12 -13.01
C THR A 75 -1.88 12.94 -12.19
N PHE A 76 -0.80 12.29 -12.63
CA PHE A 76 -0.15 11.22 -11.86
C PHE A 76 0.30 11.69 -10.48
N VAL A 77 0.93 12.87 -10.39
CA VAL A 77 1.37 13.46 -9.12
C VAL A 77 0.18 13.72 -8.20
N ILE A 78 -0.92 14.28 -8.72
CA ILE A 78 -2.15 14.52 -7.94
C ILE A 78 -2.73 13.20 -7.43
N VAL A 79 -2.85 12.18 -8.29
CA VAL A 79 -3.39 10.88 -7.91
C VAL A 79 -2.51 10.21 -6.84
N ASN A 80 -1.19 10.23 -7.00
CA ASN A 80 -0.28 9.67 -6.00
C ASN A 80 -0.37 10.45 -4.67
N LEU A 81 -0.53 11.78 -4.70
CA LEU A 81 -0.72 12.58 -3.49
C LEU A 81 -2.03 12.22 -2.78
N VAL A 82 -3.12 12.02 -3.52
CA VAL A 82 -4.39 11.53 -2.95
C VAL A 82 -4.20 10.16 -2.29
N ILE A 83 -3.47 9.25 -2.92
CA ILE A 83 -3.16 7.92 -2.35
C ILE A 83 -2.31 8.03 -1.07
N VAL A 84 -1.39 8.99 -0.99
CA VAL A 84 -0.65 9.29 0.25
C VAL A 84 -1.59 9.79 1.35
N ILE A 85 -2.49 10.72 1.03
CA ILE A 85 -3.47 11.24 1.99
C ILE A 85 -4.39 10.11 2.49
N LEU A 86 -4.87 9.24 1.60
CA LEU A 86 -5.62 8.04 1.98
C LEU A 86 -4.81 7.12 2.90
N GLY A 87 -3.51 6.97 2.63
CA GLY A 87 -2.58 6.25 3.51
C GLY A 87 -2.48 6.87 4.91
N LEU A 88 -2.39 8.19 5.00
CA LEU A 88 -2.34 8.91 6.28
C LEU A 88 -3.66 8.80 7.06
N LEU A 89 -4.80 8.94 6.38
CA LEU A 89 -6.12 8.78 6.99
C LEU A 89 -6.31 7.35 7.51
N GLY A 90 -5.92 6.34 6.72
CA GLY A 90 -6.00 4.96 7.15
C GLY A 90 -5.06 4.63 8.32
N LEU A 91 -3.84 5.18 8.33
CA LEU A 91 -2.93 5.08 9.47
C LEU A 91 -3.53 5.74 10.72
N PHE A 92 -4.15 6.90 10.58
CA PHE A 92 -4.82 7.61 11.68
C PHE A 92 -6.00 6.81 12.25
N PHE A 93 -6.84 6.24 11.39
CA PHE A 93 -7.92 5.35 11.84
C PHE A 93 -7.39 4.08 12.52
N THR A 94 -6.29 3.51 12.00
CA THR A 94 -5.63 2.36 12.63
C THR A 94 -5.09 2.72 14.01
N TYR A 95 -4.51 3.92 14.17
CA TYR A 95 -4.05 4.42 15.46
C TYR A 95 -5.20 4.59 16.45
N ILE A 96 -6.34 5.16 16.02
CA ILE A 96 -7.54 5.27 16.86
C ILE A 96 -8.02 3.88 17.26
N ASP A 97 -8.14 2.94 16.33
CA ASP A 97 -8.56 1.57 16.63
C ASP A 97 -7.62 0.91 17.67
N PHE A 98 -6.32 1.05 17.49
CA PHE A 98 -5.32 0.50 18.40
C PHE A 98 -5.27 1.17 19.77
N THR A 99 -5.87 2.34 19.95
CA THR A 99 -5.83 3.09 21.22
C THR A 99 -7.17 3.11 21.95
N THR A 100 -8.28 2.95 21.25
CA THR A 100 -9.63 3.17 21.79
C THR A 100 -10.49 1.91 21.84
N THR A 101 -10.25 0.91 20.99
CA THR A 101 -11.08 -0.30 20.93
C THR A 101 -10.45 -1.45 21.71
N SER A 102 -11.07 -2.64 21.65
CA SER A 102 -10.50 -3.88 22.19
C SER A 102 -9.10 -4.19 21.66
N HIS A 103 -8.73 -3.65 20.49
CA HIS A 103 -7.39 -3.81 19.91
C HIS A 103 -6.29 -3.13 20.74
N LYS A 104 -6.63 -2.22 21.66
CA LYS A 104 -5.69 -1.65 22.65
C LYS A 104 -4.99 -2.70 23.50
N TYR A 105 -5.70 -3.78 23.85
CA TYR A 105 -5.19 -4.84 24.72
C TYR A 105 -4.41 -5.92 23.95
N MET A 106 -4.21 -5.72 22.64
CA MET A 106 -3.37 -6.60 21.85
C MET A 106 -1.89 -6.39 22.14
N ASN A 107 -1.10 -7.42 21.84
CA ASN A 107 0.34 -7.38 22.04
C ASN A 107 0.96 -6.26 21.18
N SER A 108 2.00 -5.60 21.66
CA SER A 108 2.72 -4.56 20.90
C SER A 108 3.19 -5.04 19.52
N LYS A 109 3.52 -6.34 19.38
CA LYS A 109 3.85 -6.96 18.08
C LYS A 109 2.70 -6.86 17.08
N PHE A 110 1.45 -7.02 17.52
CA PHE A 110 0.28 -6.85 16.67
C PHE A 110 0.20 -5.41 16.13
N HIS A 111 0.37 -4.42 17.02
CA HIS A 111 0.36 -3.01 16.62
C HIS A 111 1.49 -2.71 15.63
N THR A 112 2.70 -3.19 15.91
CA THR A 112 3.84 -3.06 14.99
C THR A 112 3.52 -3.66 13.63
N GLY A 113 2.89 -4.85 13.60
CA GLY A 113 2.46 -5.50 12.37
C GLY A 113 1.50 -4.64 11.54
N GLY A 114 0.51 -4.02 12.19
CA GLY A 114 -0.42 -3.09 11.55
C GLY A 114 0.25 -1.83 11.01
N TYR A 115 1.14 -1.19 11.79
CA TYR A 115 1.92 -0.04 11.31
C TYR A 115 2.84 -0.38 10.14
N LEU A 116 3.35 -1.62 10.09
CA LEU A 116 4.20 -2.08 8.99
C LEU A 116 3.45 -2.15 7.65
N VAL A 117 2.13 -2.38 7.66
CA VAL A 117 1.28 -2.31 6.46
C VAL A 117 1.31 -0.91 5.85
N TRP A 118 1.12 0.11 6.69
CA TRP A 118 1.17 1.51 6.28
C TRP A 118 2.58 1.94 5.87
N PHE A 119 3.61 1.44 6.55
CA PHE A 119 4.99 1.66 6.13
C PHE A 119 5.24 1.14 4.70
N GLY A 120 4.77 -0.08 4.38
CA GLY A 120 4.78 -0.62 3.02
C GLY A 120 4.03 0.27 2.02
N TRP A 121 2.86 0.77 2.40
CA TRP A 121 2.05 1.69 1.58
C TRP A 121 2.85 2.96 1.20
N PHE A 122 3.49 3.60 2.17
CA PHE A 122 4.28 4.80 1.92
C PHE A 122 5.54 4.53 1.11
N ILE A 123 6.19 3.38 1.30
CA ILE A 123 7.31 2.96 0.44
C ILE A 123 6.88 2.90 -1.02
N ASN A 124 5.69 2.36 -1.33
CA ASN A 124 5.16 2.34 -2.69
C ASN A 124 4.97 3.77 -3.23
N CYS A 125 4.33 4.65 -2.47
CA CYS A 125 4.08 6.03 -2.89
C CYS A 125 5.40 6.78 -3.17
N ILE A 126 6.36 6.70 -2.24
CA ILE A 126 7.69 7.33 -2.35
C ILE A 126 8.47 6.76 -3.53
N TYR A 127 8.46 5.44 -3.71
CA TYR A 127 9.12 4.80 -4.84
C TYR A 127 8.61 5.36 -6.18
N PHE A 128 7.29 5.53 -6.30
CA PHE A 128 6.66 6.06 -7.50
C PHE A 128 6.90 7.57 -7.69
N PHE A 129 7.15 8.33 -6.62
CA PHE A 129 7.62 9.72 -6.71
C PHE A 129 9.09 9.85 -7.13
N ILE A 130 9.98 8.99 -6.66
CA ILE A 130 11.44 9.19 -6.87
C ILE A 130 11.93 8.47 -8.14
N PHE A 131 11.57 7.20 -8.30
CA PHE A 131 12.20 6.32 -9.31
C PHE A 131 11.40 6.15 -10.59
N SER A 132 10.17 6.67 -10.62
CA SER A 132 9.25 6.50 -11.74
C SER A 132 9.03 7.76 -12.58
N VAL A 133 9.68 8.88 -12.28
CA VAL A 133 9.49 10.16 -12.97
C VAL A 133 10.27 10.21 -14.28
N LYS A 134 9.72 9.60 -15.32
CA LYS A 134 9.94 10.01 -16.71
C LYS A 134 8.60 9.87 -17.45
N PRO A 135 7.76 10.91 -17.51
CA PRO A 135 6.57 10.88 -18.34
C PRO A 135 6.97 10.67 -19.81
N LYS A 136 6.10 10.00 -20.57
CA LYS A 136 6.28 9.87 -22.02
C LYS A 136 6.27 11.30 -22.61
N PRO A 137 7.20 11.66 -23.52
CA PRO A 137 7.14 12.96 -24.18
C PRO A 137 5.76 13.13 -24.81
N ILE A 138 5.15 14.29 -24.64
CA ILE A 138 3.99 14.68 -25.43
C ILE A 138 4.54 14.82 -26.85
N GLU A 139 4.21 13.89 -27.75
CA GLU A 139 4.44 14.11 -29.18
C GLU A 139 3.62 15.35 -29.55
N SER A 140 4.29 16.50 -29.66
CA SER A 140 3.66 17.73 -30.10
C SER A 140 3.13 17.49 -31.51
N THR A 141 1.81 17.56 -31.68
CA THR A 141 1.14 17.64 -32.98
C THR A 141 1.55 18.94 -33.68
N ASN A 142 2.76 18.97 -34.23
CA ASN A 142 3.31 20.10 -35.00
C ASN A 142 3.59 19.69 -36.45
N THR A 143 2.73 18.86 -37.06
CA THR A 143 2.94 18.40 -38.45
C THR A 143 1.92 18.96 -39.45
N THR A 144 0.91 19.74 -39.03
CA THR A 144 -0.14 20.21 -39.96
C THR A 144 -0.08 21.67 -40.39
N LEU A 145 0.93 22.47 -40.01
CA LEU A 145 1.01 23.89 -40.42
C LEU A 145 2.08 24.24 -41.47
N ASN A 146 2.94 23.31 -41.88
CA ASN A 146 4.03 23.59 -42.84
C ASN A 146 3.89 22.93 -44.23
N GLN A 147 2.74 22.33 -44.56
CA GLN A 147 2.51 21.72 -45.88
C GLN A 147 1.49 22.48 -46.76
N GLY A 148 1.07 23.68 -46.37
CA GLY A 148 0.07 24.47 -47.10
C GLY A 148 0.56 25.76 -47.77
N LEU A 149 1.88 26.01 -47.83
CA LEU A 149 2.44 27.30 -48.28
C LEU A 149 3.65 27.18 -49.24
N ASN A 150 3.78 26.07 -49.97
CA ASN A 150 4.70 25.98 -51.12
C ASN A 150 3.94 25.81 -52.42
#